data_AF-A0A9W8YLE2-F1
#
_entry.id   AF-A0A9W8YLE2-F1
#
_cell.length_a   1.000
_cell.length_b   1.000
_cell.length_c   1.000
_cell.angle_alpha   90.00
_cell.angle_beta   90.00
_cell.angle_gamma   90.00
#
_symmetry.space_group_name_H-M   'P 1'
#
loop_
_entity.id
_entity.type
_entity.pdbx_description
1 polymer ?
#
loop_
_entity_poly.entity_id
_entity_poly.type
_entity_poly.pdbx_seq_one_letter_code
_entity_poly.pdbx_strand_id
1 'polypeptide(L)'
;MTEPRISAVNGQKRPTFFTTTRHQYTLHNGEEVQICVQSFDPQETSLSPFSTALDPSNKSWILGVNGTLFINPGEDDTVRSTAGKFTGLLIKRELFPQVGDEFLRRMMSVNSFTRQQAQQLFDAQGRLKSKFKGRGIWGSENDSSWIFELGTTEIAPEYRREGVGRKMIECVREEVLTWAREAQRDVLMVLMLGATKSAIDEHKVSQPACSAAELQQVSSTARQTAKHFWRSLGFRRLSARSNWFGWTRSVAGPRDHPFSVDGEWESEDEMVKFESHDDDTAPDVAEKWACYHDDYTSS
;
A
#
# COMPACT_ATOMS: atom_id res chain seq x y z
N MET A 1 -17.31 10.61 -13.50
CA MET A 1 -17.10 11.88 -14.22
C MET A 1 -15.84 12.51 -13.63
N THR A 2 -14.76 12.58 -14.40
CA THR A 2 -13.45 13.02 -13.89
C THR A 2 -13.34 14.52 -14.11
N GLU A 3 -13.38 15.32 -13.03
CA GLU A 3 -13.22 16.77 -13.12
C GLU A 3 -11.81 17.17 -12.68
N PRO A 4 -10.98 17.76 -13.57
CA PRO A 4 -9.69 18.31 -13.16
C PRO A 4 -9.90 19.53 -12.26
N ARG A 5 -9.34 19.51 -11.05
CA ARG A 5 -9.32 20.68 -10.15
C ARG A 5 -8.04 21.48 -10.34
N ILE A 6 -8.16 22.79 -10.54
CA ILE A 6 -7.03 23.72 -10.57
C ILE A 6 -6.88 24.33 -9.17
N SER A 7 -5.79 24.03 -8.47
CA SER A 7 -5.45 24.70 -7.21
C SER A 7 -4.46 25.85 -7.47
N ALA A 8 -4.68 26.99 -6.81
CA ALA A 8 -3.77 28.13 -6.88
C ALA A 8 -2.91 28.14 -5.60
N VAL A 9 -1.63 27.81 -5.75
CA VAL A 9 -0.62 27.98 -4.70
C VAL A 9 0.30 29.12 -5.15
N ASN A 10 0.38 30.19 -4.36
CA ASN A 10 1.20 31.38 -4.64
C ASN A 10 0.91 32.12 -5.96
N GLY A 11 -0.35 32.20 -6.39
CA GLY A 11 -0.75 32.98 -7.58
C GLY A 11 -0.33 32.39 -8.93
N GLN A 12 0.47 31.31 -8.95
CA GLN A 12 0.66 30.48 -10.13
C GLN A 12 -0.40 29.38 -10.16
N LYS A 13 -1.29 29.44 -11.15
CA LYS A 13 -2.20 28.34 -11.47
C LYS A 13 -1.36 27.18 -12.01
N ARG A 14 -0.98 26.23 -11.15
CA ARG A 14 -0.41 24.97 -11.59
C ARG A 14 -1.55 23.98 -11.76
N PRO A 15 -1.74 23.37 -12.95
CA PRO A 15 -2.65 22.25 -13.09
C PRO A 15 -2.12 21.13 -12.21
N THR A 16 -2.79 20.92 -11.08
CA THR A 16 -2.47 19.81 -10.19
C THR A 16 -3.31 18.66 -10.70
N PHE A 17 -2.67 17.70 -11.39
CA PHE A 17 -3.37 16.59 -12.01
C PHE A 17 -3.80 15.58 -10.95
N PHE A 18 -4.87 15.90 -10.24
CA PHE A 18 -5.56 14.96 -9.36
C PHE A 18 -6.74 14.35 -10.11
N THR A 19 -6.64 13.06 -10.45
CA THR A 19 -7.85 12.28 -10.72
C THR A 19 -8.46 11.94 -9.37
N THR A 20 -9.71 12.32 -9.15
CA THR A 20 -10.49 11.87 -7.99
C THR A 20 -11.64 11.01 -8.49
N THR A 21 -11.61 9.72 -8.14
CA THR A 21 -12.70 8.78 -8.41
C THR A 21 -13.50 8.59 -7.13
N ARG A 22 -14.82 8.73 -7.23
CA ARG A 22 -15.76 8.58 -6.12
C ARG A 22 -16.56 7.29 -6.33
N HIS A 23 -16.54 6.43 -5.32
CA HIS A 23 -17.35 5.22 -5.27
C HIS A 23 -18.36 5.34 -4.13
N GLN A 24 -19.61 4.99 -4.38
CA GLN A 24 -20.68 4.99 -3.37
C GLN A 24 -21.19 3.57 -3.15
N TYR A 25 -21.43 3.21 -1.89
CA TYR A 25 -21.91 1.89 -1.48
C TYR A 25 -22.87 2.02 -0.29
N THR A 26 -23.72 1.02 -0.12
CA THR A 26 -24.54 0.85 1.08
C THR A 26 -24.02 -0.36 1.85
N LEU A 27 -23.73 -0.19 3.14
CA LEU A 27 -23.31 -1.28 4.03
C LEU A 27 -24.51 -2.16 4.40
N HIS A 28 -24.23 -3.32 5.00
CA HIS A 28 -25.27 -4.24 5.47
C HIS A 28 -26.18 -3.65 6.54
N ASN A 29 -25.70 -2.65 7.30
CA ASN A 29 -26.48 -1.92 8.30
C ASN A 29 -27.35 -0.79 7.68
N GLY A 30 -27.28 -0.58 6.35
CA GLY A 30 -28.01 0.46 5.63
C GLY A 30 -27.28 1.81 5.53
N GLU A 31 -26.11 1.96 6.14
CA GLU A 31 -25.34 3.21 6.06
C GLU A 31 -24.74 3.42 4.67
N GLU A 32 -24.75 4.67 4.22
CA GLU A 32 -24.13 5.06 2.96
C GLU A 32 -22.65 5.40 3.16
N VAL A 33 -21.84 4.92 2.24
CA VAL A 33 -20.39 5.00 2.30
C VAL A 33 -19.88 5.57 1.00
N GLN A 34 -18.99 6.56 1.12
CA GLN A 34 -18.29 7.13 -0.02
C GLN A 34 -16.78 6.90 0.13
N ILE A 35 -16.19 6.28 -0.89
CA ILE A 35 -14.75 6.09 -1.00
C ILE A 35 -14.26 7.03 -2.09
N CYS A 36 -13.38 7.94 -1.71
CA CYS A 36 -12.68 8.84 -2.64
C CYS A 36 -11.27 8.30 -2.84
N VAL A 37 -10.97 7.87 -4.07
CA VAL A 37 -9.60 7.49 -4.49
C VAL A 37 -9.03 8.68 -5.27
N GLN A 38 -7.86 9.12 -4.86
CA GLN A 38 -7.13 10.23 -5.45
C GLN A 38 -5.78 9.75 -5.94
N SER A 39 -5.38 10.19 -7.13
CA SER A 39 -4.03 10.00 -7.64
C SER A 39 -3.30 11.34 -7.70
N PHE A 40 -2.00 11.35 -7.41
CA PHE A 40 -1.16 12.54 -7.47
C PHE A 40 0.25 12.19 -7.91
N ASP A 41 0.96 13.13 -8.54
CA ASP A 41 2.39 12.94 -8.81
C ASP A 41 3.20 13.32 -7.56
N PRO A 42 3.85 12.37 -6.88
CA PRO A 42 4.61 12.67 -5.66
C PRO A 42 5.83 13.56 -5.96
N GLN A 43 6.29 13.63 -7.21
CA GLN A 43 7.39 14.53 -7.61
C GLN A 43 6.97 15.99 -7.63
N GLU A 44 5.67 16.29 -7.77
CA GLU A 44 5.15 17.66 -7.74
C GLU A 44 4.94 18.19 -6.32
N THR A 45 4.70 17.29 -5.34
CA THR A 45 4.50 17.67 -3.94
C THR A 45 5.79 17.98 -3.19
N SER A 46 6.93 17.49 -3.70
CA SER A 46 8.25 17.88 -3.22
C SER A 46 8.62 19.22 -3.87
N LEU A 47 8.90 20.26 -3.07
CA LEU A 47 9.49 21.53 -3.51
C LEU A 47 10.95 21.32 -4.00
N SER A 48 11.20 20.31 -4.82
CA SER A 48 12.49 20.04 -5.43
C SER A 48 12.74 21.05 -6.55
N PRO A 49 13.88 21.76 -6.54
CA PRO A 49 14.24 22.75 -7.58
C PRO A 49 14.53 22.13 -8.95
N PHE A 50 14.45 20.80 -9.09
CA PHE A 50 14.66 20.08 -10.36
C PHE A 50 13.37 19.80 -11.14
N SER A 51 12.30 20.55 -10.90
CA SER A 51 11.06 20.49 -11.69
C SER A 51 11.29 21.06 -13.10
N THR A 52 11.86 20.24 -13.99
CA THR A 52 11.88 20.50 -15.43
C THR A 52 10.47 20.39 -15.99
N ALA A 53 10.14 21.31 -16.91
CA ALA A 53 8.84 21.56 -17.51
C ALA A 53 7.93 20.31 -17.68
N LEU A 54 6.71 20.46 -17.18
CA LEU A 54 5.59 19.53 -17.27
C LEU A 54 5.37 19.04 -18.70
N ASP A 55 5.63 17.75 -18.94
CA ASP A 55 5.15 17.07 -20.15
C ASP A 55 3.66 16.70 -19.94
N PRO A 56 2.73 17.22 -20.76
CA PRO A 56 1.30 16.95 -20.64
C PRO A 56 0.89 15.48 -20.87
N SER A 57 1.84 14.60 -21.22
CA SER A 57 1.57 13.16 -21.39
C SER A 57 1.60 12.33 -20.09
N ASN A 58 1.74 12.96 -18.90
CA ASN A 58 1.70 12.28 -17.59
C ASN A 58 2.67 11.08 -17.50
N LYS A 59 3.94 11.34 -17.86
CA LYS A 59 5.04 10.36 -17.92
C LYS A 59 5.72 10.09 -16.57
N SER A 60 5.06 10.35 -15.45
CA SER A 60 5.66 10.00 -14.16
C SER A 60 5.75 8.49 -14.03
N TRP A 61 6.96 7.99 -13.76
CA TRP A 61 7.21 6.57 -13.52
C TRP A 61 6.65 6.12 -12.16
N ILE A 62 6.26 7.07 -11.31
CA ILE A 62 5.65 6.83 -10.01
C ILE A 62 4.40 7.71 -9.85
N LEU A 63 3.31 7.12 -9.39
CA LEU A 63 2.06 7.81 -9.12
C LEU A 63 1.63 7.50 -7.68
N GLY A 64 1.51 8.54 -6.87
CA GLY A 64 0.95 8.47 -5.54
C GLY A 64 -0.53 8.21 -5.63
N VAL A 65 -1.03 7.29 -4.81
CA VAL A 65 -2.45 6.98 -4.71
C VAL A 65 -2.83 7.03 -3.25
N ASN A 66 -3.80 7.83 -2.93
CA ASN A 66 -4.35 7.98 -1.61
C ASN A 66 -5.86 7.83 -1.70
N GLY A 67 -6.48 7.48 -0.59
CA GLY A 67 -7.92 7.60 -0.55
C GLY A 67 -8.45 7.67 0.84
N THR A 68 -9.65 8.23 0.89
CA THR A 68 -10.34 8.54 2.13
C THR A 68 -11.75 7.98 2.02
N LEU A 69 -12.14 7.32 3.08
CA LEU A 69 -13.43 6.70 3.25
C LEU A 69 -14.25 7.56 4.21
N PHE A 70 -15.46 7.90 3.78
CA PHE A 70 -16.43 8.69 4.52
C PHE A 70 -17.70 7.88 4.74
N ILE A 71 -18.31 8.01 5.93
CA ILE A 71 -19.60 7.39 6.29
C ILE A 71 -20.64 8.50 6.39
N ASN A 72 -21.84 8.22 5.90
CA ASN A 72 -22.96 9.15 5.81
C ASN A 72 -22.52 10.50 5.22
N PRO A 73 -22.04 10.51 3.96
CA PRO A 73 -21.65 11.73 3.28
C PRO A 73 -22.91 12.57 3.02
N GLY A 74 -23.34 13.36 4.00
CA GLY A 74 -24.43 14.32 3.82
C GLY A 74 -24.16 15.27 2.64
N GLU A 75 -25.21 15.92 2.14
CA GLU A 75 -25.09 16.91 1.06
C GLU A 75 -24.15 18.07 1.44
N ASP A 76 -24.11 18.43 2.74
CA ASP A 76 -23.17 19.40 3.27
C ASP A 76 -21.86 18.73 3.71
N ASP A 77 -20.75 19.12 3.09
CA ASP A 77 -19.36 18.70 3.36
C ASP A 77 -18.91 18.93 4.84
N THR A 78 -19.76 19.49 5.71
CA THR A 78 -19.39 20.04 7.02
C THR A 78 -19.30 19.01 8.15
N VAL A 79 -19.89 17.81 8.01
CA VAL A 79 -19.81 16.74 9.03
C VAL A 79 -19.55 15.38 8.39
N ARG A 80 -18.40 15.22 7.72
CA ARG A 80 -17.96 13.89 7.28
C ARG A 80 -17.10 13.23 8.35
N SER A 81 -17.58 12.15 8.95
CA SER A 81 -16.71 11.26 9.72
C SER A 81 -15.78 10.51 8.75
N THR A 82 -14.47 10.62 8.98
CA THR A 82 -13.50 9.83 8.21
C THR A 82 -13.39 8.46 8.85
N ALA A 83 -13.94 7.45 8.19
CA ALA A 83 -13.91 6.07 8.69
C ALA A 83 -12.61 5.33 8.32
N GLY A 84 -11.86 5.83 7.35
CA GLY A 84 -10.63 5.19 6.95
C GLY A 84 -9.82 5.97 5.93
N LYS A 85 -8.55 5.61 5.84
CA LYS A 85 -7.57 6.19 4.92
C LYS A 85 -6.67 5.09 4.37
N PHE A 86 -6.18 5.28 3.17
CA PHE A 86 -5.07 4.49 2.66
C PHE A 86 -4.08 5.35 1.87
N THR A 87 -2.86 4.84 1.75
CA THR A 87 -1.83 5.36 0.85
C THR A 87 -1.23 4.22 0.04
N GLY A 88 -0.66 4.56 -1.11
CA GLY A 88 0.02 3.62 -1.99
C GLY A 88 0.77 4.32 -3.10
N LEU A 89 1.60 3.57 -3.80
CA LEU A 89 2.48 4.04 -4.87
C LEU A 89 2.36 3.09 -6.06
N LEU A 90 1.96 3.60 -7.21
CA LEU A 90 1.98 2.89 -8.48
C LEU A 90 3.28 3.18 -9.23
N ILE A 91 4.04 2.15 -9.51
CA ILE A 91 5.33 2.19 -10.21
C ILE A 91 5.14 1.64 -11.62
N LYS A 92 5.33 2.52 -12.61
CA LYS A 92 5.24 2.24 -14.05
C LYS A 92 6.64 1.95 -14.61
N ARG A 93 7.03 0.68 -14.57
CA ARG A 93 8.41 0.24 -14.83
C ARG A 93 8.92 0.55 -16.24
N GLU A 94 8.05 0.61 -17.24
CA GLU A 94 8.42 0.94 -18.61
C GLU A 94 8.80 2.41 -18.80
N LEU A 95 8.32 3.29 -17.91
CA LEU A 95 8.71 4.71 -17.90
C LEU A 95 10.02 4.93 -17.13
N PHE A 96 10.57 3.84 -16.58
CA PHE A 96 11.84 3.86 -15.88
C PHE A 96 12.99 3.85 -16.90
N PRO A 97 14.00 4.74 -16.77
CA PRO A 97 15.20 4.64 -17.60
C PRO A 97 15.89 3.31 -17.30
N GLN A 98 16.03 2.42 -18.29
CA GLN A 98 16.58 1.07 -18.12
C GLN A 98 18.10 1.04 -17.81
N VAL A 99 18.68 2.12 -17.29
CA VAL A 99 20.12 2.32 -17.17
C VAL A 99 20.57 2.12 -15.71
N GLY A 100 20.80 0.86 -15.31
CA GLY A 100 21.60 0.50 -14.13
C GLY A 100 21.17 1.10 -12.79
N ASP A 101 22.15 1.63 -12.03
CA ASP A 101 22.02 2.14 -10.66
C ASP A 101 21.04 3.32 -10.50
N GLU A 102 20.53 3.87 -11.61
CA GLU A 102 19.55 4.95 -11.62
C GLU A 102 18.26 4.57 -10.89
N PHE A 103 17.88 3.28 -10.89
CA PHE A 103 16.73 2.80 -10.11
C PHE A 103 16.90 3.05 -8.63
N LEU A 104 17.98 2.51 -8.06
CA LEU A 104 18.29 2.72 -6.67
C LEU A 104 18.48 4.22 -6.41
N ARG A 105 19.19 4.97 -7.25
CA ARG A 105 19.40 6.40 -7.06
C ARG A 105 18.10 7.20 -6.98
N ARG A 106 17.12 6.92 -7.85
CA ARG A 106 15.80 7.57 -7.84
C ARG A 106 14.96 7.12 -6.64
N MET A 107 14.95 5.83 -6.33
CA MET A 107 14.32 5.34 -5.09
C MET A 107 14.95 5.94 -3.84
N MET A 108 16.26 6.21 -3.87
CA MET A 108 17.00 6.89 -2.79
C MET A 108 16.68 8.38 -2.70
N SER A 109 15.94 8.96 -3.65
CA SER A 109 15.38 10.31 -3.50
C SER A 109 13.98 10.32 -2.88
N VAL A 110 13.33 9.15 -2.80
CA VAL A 110 12.08 8.97 -2.05
C VAL A 110 12.39 8.87 -0.56
N ASN A 111 11.35 9.01 0.28
CA ASN A 111 11.43 8.83 1.72
C ASN A 111 12.11 7.50 2.10
N SER A 112 12.68 7.46 3.31
CA SER A 112 13.47 6.33 3.81
C SER A 112 12.68 5.01 3.84
N PHE A 113 11.39 5.08 4.15
CA PHE A 113 10.50 3.93 4.26
C PHE A 113 10.29 3.24 2.90
N THR A 114 9.82 3.97 1.90
CA THR A 114 9.61 3.47 0.53
C THR A 114 10.91 2.96 -0.09
N ARG A 115 12.03 3.65 0.17
CA ARG A 115 13.36 3.19 -0.25
C ARG A 115 13.72 1.83 0.35
N GLN A 116 13.53 1.65 1.65
CA GLN A 116 13.80 0.38 2.32
C GLN A 116 12.91 -0.73 1.76
N GLN A 117 11.64 -0.44 1.53
CA GLN A 117 10.69 -1.37 0.93
C GLN A 117 11.12 -1.79 -0.48
N ALA A 118 11.49 -0.83 -1.32
CA ALA A 118 12.00 -1.09 -2.65
C ALA A 118 13.30 -1.92 -2.61
N GLN A 119 14.23 -1.62 -1.71
CA GLN A 119 15.46 -2.41 -1.54
C GLN A 119 15.18 -3.84 -1.10
N GLN A 120 14.08 -4.11 -0.39
CA GLN A 120 13.70 -5.47 -0.01
C GLN A 120 13.14 -6.25 -1.19
N LEU A 121 12.32 -5.60 -2.03
CA LEU A 121 11.62 -6.20 -3.16
C LEU A 121 12.47 -6.31 -4.43
N PHE A 122 13.23 -5.27 -4.75
CA PHE A 122 13.90 -5.10 -6.03
C PHE A 122 15.41 -5.28 -5.96
N ASP A 123 16.00 -5.76 -7.06
CA ASP A 123 17.44 -5.73 -7.29
C ASP A 123 17.91 -4.34 -7.76
N ALA A 124 19.21 -4.22 -8.04
CA ALA A 124 19.81 -2.95 -8.45
C ALA A 124 19.25 -2.43 -9.79
N GLN A 125 18.66 -3.31 -10.60
CA GLN A 125 18.08 -3.01 -11.90
C GLN A 125 16.58 -2.70 -11.82
N GLY A 126 16.00 -2.63 -10.61
CA GLY A 126 14.56 -2.42 -10.43
C GLY A 126 13.71 -3.61 -10.85
N ARG A 127 14.31 -4.80 -10.95
CA ARG A 127 13.59 -6.05 -11.15
C ARG A 127 13.30 -6.67 -9.81
N LEU A 128 12.21 -7.42 -9.72
CA LEU A 128 11.93 -8.17 -8.51
C LEU A 128 13.07 -9.16 -8.23
N LYS A 129 13.54 -9.21 -6.98
CA LYS A 129 14.57 -10.18 -6.59
C LYS A 129 14.11 -11.61 -6.87
N SER A 130 15.03 -12.43 -7.35
CA SER A 130 14.79 -13.83 -7.72
C SER A 130 14.11 -14.66 -6.64
N LYS A 131 14.38 -14.39 -5.36
CA LYS A 131 13.76 -15.07 -4.21
C LYS A 131 12.22 -14.94 -4.13
N PHE A 132 11.64 -14.01 -4.89
CA PHE A 132 10.20 -13.80 -4.99
C PHE A 132 9.60 -14.32 -6.30
N LYS A 133 10.43 -14.68 -7.30
CA LYS A 133 9.99 -15.30 -8.56
C LYS A 133 9.71 -16.80 -8.33
N GLY A 134 8.92 -17.45 -9.19
CA GLY A 134 8.67 -18.90 -9.15
C GLY A 134 7.57 -19.39 -8.20
N ARG A 135 6.99 -18.54 -7.35
CA ARG A 135 6.00 -18.96 -6.34
C ARG A 135 4.55 -18.96 -6.83
N GLY A 136 4.32 -18.88 -8.14
CA GLY A 136 2.97 -18.88 -8.73
C GLY A 136 2.14 -17.63 -8.45
N ILE A 137 2.50 -16.79 -7.46
CA ILE A 137 1.86 -15.50 -7.16
C ILE A 137 1.97 -14.53 -8.35
N TRP A 138 2.93 -14.76 -9.24
CA TRP A 138 3.31 -13.78 -10.23
C TRP A 138 2.59 -13.86 -11.57
N GLY A 139 1.82 -14.92 -11.88
CA GLY A 139 0.99 -15.02 -13.10
C GLY A 139 1.79 -14.88 -14.41
N SER A 140 2.24 -13.68 -14.71
CA SER A 140 3.36 -13.34 -15.57
C SER A 140 4.55 -12.93 -14.71
N GLU A 141 5.60 -13.75 -14.61
CA GLU A 141 6.91 -13.36 -14.06
C GLU A 141 7.63 -12.30 -14.93
N ASN A 142 6.86 -11.59 -15.77
CA ASN A 142 7.36 -10.62 -16.71
C ASN A 142 7.84 -9.38 -15.95
N ASP A 143 8.98 -8.87 -16.40
CA ASP A 143 9.54 -7.65 -15.88
C ASP A 143 8.82 -6.38 -16.42
N SER A 144 7.66 -6.55 -17.06
CA SER A 144 6.86 -5.49 -17.70
C SER A 144 5.58 -5.12 -16.93
N SER A 145 5.28 -5.79 -15.82
CA SER A 145 4.10 -5.48 -15.00
C SER A 145 4.30 -4.18 -14.23
N TRP A 146 3.23 -3.41 -14.05
CA TRP A 146 3.19 -2.34 -13.07
C TRP A 146 3.18 -2.89 -11.66
N ILE A 147 3.71 -2.11 -10.72
CA ILE A 147 3.76 -2.50 -9.32
C ILE A 147 3.05 -1.45 -8.49
N PHE A 148 2.01 -1.88 -7.78
CA PHE A 148 1.30 -1.05 -6.83
C PHE A 148 1.66 -1.45 -5.41
N GLU A 149 2.50 -0.64 -4.77
CA GLU A 149 2.83 -0.80 -3.37
C GLU A 149 1.73 -0.16 -2.52
N LEU A 150 1.05 -0.97 -1.73
CA LEU A 150 0.06 -0.51 -0.78
C LEU A 150 0.79 -0.15 0.52
N GLY A 151 0.73 1.13 0.86
CA GLY A 151 1.38 1.70 2.03
C GLY A 151 0.53 1.51 3.28
N THR A 152 0.14 2.61 3.90
CA THR A 152 -0.70 2.57 5.11
C THR A 152 -2.15 2.29 4.76
N THR A 153 -2.83 1.56 5.64
CA THR A 153 -4.28 1.34 5.59
C THR A 153 -4.82 1.44 7.00
N GLU A 154 -5.75 2.35 7.20
CA GLU A 154 -6.31 2.66 8.51
C GLU A 154 -7.83 2.63 8.43
N ILE A 155 -8.45 1.95 9.39
CA ILE A 155 -9.90 1.94 9.58
C ILE A 155 -10.15 2.32 11.04
N ALA A 156 -10.96 3.35 11.24
CA ALA A 156 -11.33 3.82 12.57
C ALA A 156 -12.02 2.68 13.36
N PRO A 157 -11.73 2.53 14.66
CA PRO A 157 -12.18 1.40 15.47
C PRO A 157 -13.65 1.03 15.34
N GLU A 158 -14.51 2.05 15.31
CA GLU A 158 -15.96 1.95 15.24
C GLU A 158 -16.49 1.34 13.94
N TYR A 159 -15.73 1.39 12.84
CA TYR A 159 -16.12 0.81 11.54
C TYR A 159 -15.36 -0.48 11.20
N ARG A 160 -14.58 -1.01 12.15
CA ARG A 160 -13.86 -2.29 11.95
C ARG A 160 -14.87 -3.44 11.94
N ARG A 161 -14.55 -4.49 11.18
CA ARG A 161 -15.37 -5.72 11.02
C ARG A 161 -16.72 -5.53 10.30
N GLU A 162 -16.99 -4.36 9.73
CA GLU A 162 -18.21 -4.10 8.95
C GLU A 162 -18.01 -4.31 7.43
N GLY A 163 -16.88 -4.88 7.01
CA GLY A 163 -16.54 -5.08 5.58
C GLY A 163 -16.06 -3.80 4.87
N VAL A 164 -16.07 -2.67 5.57
CA VAL A 164 -15.63 -1.36 5.10
C VAL A 164 -14.19 -1.38 4.55
N GLY A 165 -13.24 -1.95 5.30
CA GLY A 165 -11.85 -2.08 4.83
C GLY A 165 -11.71 -2.92 3.55
N ARG A 166 -12.52 -3.99 3.39
CA ARG A 166 -12.56 -4.78 2.15
C ARG A 166 -13.02 -3.92 0.98
N LYS A 167 -14.11 -3.15 1.17
CA LYS A 167 -14.65 -2.28 0.12
C LYS A 167 -13.65 -1.21 -0.31
N MET A 168 -12.93 -0.61 0.65
CA MET A 168 -11.86 0.33 0.35
C MET A 168 -10.80 -0.29 -0.55
N ILE A 169 -10.23 -1.44 -0.17
CA ILE A 169 -9.19 -2.10 -0.99
C ILE A 169 -9.73 -2.54 -2.35
N GLU A 170 -10.97 -3.02 -2.43
CA GLU A 170 -11.62 -3.37 -3.71
C GLU A 170 -11.70 -2.15 -4.65
N CYS A 171 -12.05 -0.97 -4.15
CA CYS A 171 -12.10 0.26 -4.95
C CYS A 171 -10.72 0.64 -5.50
N VAL A 172 -9.71 0.65 -4.62
CA VAL A 172 -8.32 0.96 -5.02
C VAL A 172 -7.84 0.00 -6.08
N ARG A 173 -8.11 -1.28 -5.90
CA ARG A 173 -7.74 -2.33 -6.85
C ARG A 173 -8.41 -2.09 -8.20
N GLU A 174 -9.72 -1.83 -8.23
CA GLU A 174 -10.41 -1.59 -9.51
C GLU A 174 -9.93 -0.32 -10.21
N GLU A 175 -9.58 0.73 -9.46
CA GLU A 175 -9.01 1.95 -10.03
C GLU A 175 -7.64 1.68 -10.67
N VAL A 176 -6.73 1.02 -9.93
CA VAL A 176 -5.41 0.64 -10.45
C VAL A 176 -5.52 -0.28 -11.66
N LEU A 177 -6.44 -1.25 -11.62
CA LEU A 177 -6.70 -2.13 -12.77
C LEU A 177 -7.26 -1.37 -13.96
N THR A 178 -8.08 -0.34 -13.75
CA THR A 178 -8.61 0.49 -14.83
C THR A 178 -7.47 1.21 -15.56
N TRP A 179 -6.57 1.87 -14.82
CA TRP A 179 -5.40 2.51 -15.42
C TRP A 179 -4.49 1.50 -16.15
N ALA A 180 -4.34 0.31 -15.58
CA ALA A 180 -3.50 -0.73 -16.18
C ALA A 180 -4.13 -1.35 -17.44
N ARG A 181 -5.47 -1.48 -17.48
CA ARG A 181 -6.21 -1.89 -18.69
C ARG A 181 -6.02 -0.91 -19.83
N GLU A 182 -6.11 0.39 -19.54
CA GLU A 182 -5.86 1.46 -20.52
C GLU A 182 -4.43 1.40 -21.07
N ALA A 183 -3.45 1.07 -20.23
CA ALA A 183 -2.06 0.92 -20.63
C ALA A 183 -1.68 -0.45 -21.21
N GLN A 184 -2.61 -1.42 -21.19
CA GLN A 184 -2.34 -2.84 -21.50
C GLN A 184 -1.14 -3.37 -20.70
N ARG A 185 -1.21 -3.23 -19.38
CA ARG A 185 -0.18 -3.67 -18.42
C ARG A 185 -0.79 -4.56 -17.37
N ASP A 186 -0.11 -5.65 -17.04
CA ASP A 186 -0.47 -6.43 -15.86
C ASP A 186 -0.08 -5.65 -14.59
N VAL A 187 -0.76 -5.93 -13.48
CA VAL A 187 -0.49 -5.28 -12.20
C VAL A 187 -0.18 -6.31 -11.15
N LEU A 188 0.91 -6.05 -10.44
CA LEU A 188 1.21 -6.65 -9.16
C LEU A 188 0.94 -5.63 -8.06
N MET A 189 0.03 -5.96 -7.13
CA MET A 189 -0.11 -5.25 -5.88
C MET A 189 0.73 -5.93 -4.80
N VAL A 190 1.52 -5.16 -4.06
CA VAL A 190 2.33 -5.66 -2.93
C VAL A 190 2.09 -4.83 -1.69
N LEU A 191 2.26 -5.46 -0.54
CA LEU A 191 2.21 -4.79 0.76
C LEU A 191 3.08 -5.51 1.77
N MET A 192 3.60 -4.77 2.73
CA MET A 192 4.28 -5.33 3.89
C MET A 192 3.28 -5.42 5.05
N LEU A 193 3.17 -6.58 5.69
CA LEU A 193 2.39 -6.69 6.91
C LEU A 193 3.05 -5.90 8.03
N GLY A 194 2.39 -4.83 8.47
CA GLY A 194 2.63 -4.18 9.75
C GLY A 194 1.64 -4.68 10.81
N ALA A 195 1.99 -4.50 12.08
CA ALA A 195 0.96 -4.42 13.12
C ALA A 195 0.17 -3.13 12.88
N THR A 196 -1.14 -3.14 13.12
CA THR A 196 -1.91 -1.89 13.17
C THR A 196 -1.33 -1.02 14.28
N LYS A 197 -0.58 0.03 13.92
CA LYS A 197 -0.05 1.03 14.88
C LYS A 197 -1.16 1.49 15.83
N SER A 198 -2.35 1.70 15.28
CA SER A 198 -3.55 2.02 16.03
C SER A 198 -3.86 1.02 17.15
N ALA A 199 -3.68 -0.30 16.96
CA ALA A 199 -3.95 -1.29 18.00
C ALA A 199 -2.94 -1.19 19.15
N ILE A 200 -1.67 -0.90 18.85
CA ILE A 200 -0.63 -0.71 19.87
C ILE A 200 -0.86 0.60 20.61
N ASP A 201 -1.14 1.68 19.88
CA ASP A 201 -1.36 3.01 20.45
C ASP A 201 -2.65 3.04 21.27
N GLU A 202 -3.76 2.48 20.78
CA GLU A 202 -5.01 2.29 21.53
C GLU A 202 -4.77 1.51 22.83
N HIS A 203 -3.95 0.45 22.77
CA HIS A 203 -3.63 -0.33 23.95
C HIS A 203 -2.83 0.48 24.97
N LYS A 204 -1.78 1.20 24.54
CA LYS A 204 -0.98 2.07 25.40
C LYS A 204 -1.82 3.19 26.05
N VAL A 205 -2.77 3.76 25.31
CA VAL A 205 -3.68 4.78 25.83
C VAL A 205 -4.62 4.18 26.89
N SER A 206 -5.16 2.99 26.63
CA SER A 206 -6.06 2.31 27.57
C SER A 206 -5.35 1.75 28.81
N GLN A 207 -4.07 1.39 28.67
CA GLN A 207 -3.25 0.76 29.71
C GLN A 207 -1.82 1.35 29.68
N PRO A 208 -1.60 2.53 30.29
CA PRO A 208 -0.29 3.20 30.26
C PRO A 208 0.85 2.41 30.91
N ALA A 209 0.52 1.46 31.81
CA ALA A 209 1.48 0.61 32.52
C ALA A 209 1.70 -0.76 31.86
N CYS A 210 1.35 -0.89 30.57
CA CYS A 210 1.52 -2.13 29.80
C CYS A 210 2.98 -2.59 29.76
N SER A 211 3.22 -3.86 30.05
CA SER A 211 4.54 -4.49 29.96
C SER A 211 4.96 -4.74 28.50
N ALA A 212 6.27 -4.89 28.27
CA ALA A 212 6.80 -5.22 26.94
C ALA A 212 6.21 -6.53 26.38
N ALA A 213 5.98 -7.53 27.25
CA ALA A 213 5.38 -8.81 26.86
C ALA A 213 3.92 -8.66 26.40
N GLU A 214 3.13 -7.83 27.07
CA GLU A 214 1.75 -7.53 26.67
C GLU A 214 1.72 -6.77 25.33
N LEU A 215 2.60 -5.78 25.14
CA LEU A 215 2.73 -5.08 23.85
C LEU A 215 3.10 -6.04 22.71
N GLN A 216 4.00 -7.00 22.98
CA GLN A 216 4.35 -8.03 22.00
C GLN A 216 3.15 -8.93 21.66
N GLN A 217 2.35 -9.31 22.65
CA GLN A 217 1.13 -10.10 22.45
C GLN A 217 0.07 -9.34 21.63
N VAL A 218 -0.14 -8.05 21.93
CA VAL A 218 -1.05 -7.19 21.17
C VAL A 218 -0.58 -7.04 19.73
N SER A 219 0.71 -6.78 19.53
CA SER A 219 1.33 -6.68 18.20
C SER A 219 1.19 -7.97 17.39
N SER A 220 1.43 -9.13 18.01
CA SER A 220 1.27 -10.44 17.39
C SER A 220 -0.19 -10.70 16.97
N THR A 221 -1.14 -10.41 17.85
CA THR A 221 -2.59 -10.55 17.58
C THR A 221 -3.04 -9.64 16.44
N ALA A 222 -2.59 -8.38 16.45
CA ALA A 222 -2.85 -7.41 15.39
C ALA A 222 -2.29 -7.87 14.05
N ARG A 223 -1.05 -8.37 14.03
CA ARG A 223 -0.40 -8.90 12.83
C ARG A 223 -1.13 -10.11 12.26
N GLN A 224 -1.56 -11.05 13.12
CA GLN A 224 -2.35 -12.21 12.68
C GLN A 224 -3.72 -11.79 12.12
N THR A 225 -4.35 -10.79 12.73
CA THR A 225 -5.61 -10.21 12.22
C THR A 225 -5.42 -9.60 10.83
N ALA A 226 -4.38 -8.78 10.64
CA ALA A 226 -4.04 -8.19 9.34
C ALA A 226 -3.75 -9.28 8.29
N LYS A 227 -2.99 -10.31 8.67
CA LYS A 227 -2.69 -11.47 7.81
C LYS A 227 -3.98 -12.16 7.31
N HIS A 228 -4.94 -12.43 8.20
CA HIS A 228 -6.22 -13.02 7.81
C HIS A 228 -7.02 -12.10 6.90
N PHE A 229 -7.06 -10.79 7.20
CA PHE A 229 -7.72 -9.79 6.36
C PHE A 229 -7.16 -9.81 4.93
N TRP A 230 -5.84 -9.68 4.75
CA TRP A 230 -5.23 -9.66 3.41
C TRP A 230 -5.39 -10.99 2.67
N ARG A 231 -5.28 -12.13 3.37
CA ARG A 231 -5.56 -13.45 2.77
C ARG A 231 -7.00 -13.56 2.25
N SER A 232 -7.96 -12.99 2.98
CA SER A 232 -9.38 -12.97 2.59
C SER A 232 -9.69 -12.07 1.38
N LEU A 233 -8.73 -11.23 0.98
CA LEU A 233 -8.76 -10.41 -0.24
C LEU A 233 -8.02 -11.07 -1.41
N GLY A 234 -7.47 -12.26 -1.20
CA GLY A 234 -6.73 -13.01 -2.22
C GLY A 234 -5.22 -12.72 -2.22
N PHE A 235 -4.71 -11.88 -1.33
CA PHE A 235 -3.26 -11.69 -1.20
C PHE A 235 -2.58 -12.97 -0.67
N ARG A 236 -1.33 -13.16 -1.08
CA ARG A 236 -0.50 -14.33 -0.75
C ARG A 236 0.88 -13.89 -0.33
N ARG A 237 1.52 -14.64 0.56
CA ARG A 237 2.86 -14.33 1.05
C ARG A 237 3.90 -14.55 -0.05
N LEU A 238 4.74 -13.55 -0.36
CA LEU A 238 5.72 -13.64 -1.45
C LEU A 238 6.88 -14.61 -1.17
N SER A 239 7.20 -14.86 0.11
CA SER A 239 8.26 -15.78 0.52
C SER A 239 8.09 -16.18 1.99
N ALA A 240 8.45 -17.43 2.32
CA ALA A 240 8.50 -18.00 3.66
C ALA A 240 9.15 -17.09 4.71
N ARG A 241 10.19 -16.37 4.30
CA ARG A 241 11.00 -15.51 5.18
C ARG A 241 10.70 -14.03 5.03
N SER A 242 9.57 -13.67 4.42
CA SER A 242 9.22 -12.27 4.16
C SER A 242 7.89 -11.90 4.80
N ASN A 243 7.75 -10.64 5.23
CA ASN A 243 6.46 -10.09 5.64
C ASN A 243 5.67 -9.50 4.46
N TRP A 244 6.12 -9.80 3.23
CA TRP A 244 5.54 -9.28 2.02
C TRP A 244 4.40 -10.16 1.53
N PHE A 245 3.31 -9.50 1.16
CA PHE A 245 2.14 -10.08 0.55
C PHE A 245 1.98 -9.49 -0.84
N GLY A 246 1.53 -10.31 -1.78
CA GLY A 246 1.30 -9.92 -3.16
C GLY A 246 -0.05 -10.43 -3.65
N TRP A 247 -0.59 -9.69 -4.61
CA TRP A 247 -1.75 -10.05 -5.40
C TRP A 247 -1.48 -9.65 -6.84
N THR A 248 -1.88 -10.47 -7.81
CA THR A 248 -1.67 -10.17 -9.24
C THR A 248 -2.96 -10.38 -10.00
N ARG A 249 -3.09 -9.66 -11.11
CA ARG A 249 -4.12 -9.94 -12.13
C ARG A 249 -3.58 -9.55 -13.49
N SER A 250 -3.76 -10.46 -14.44
CA SER A 250 -3.48 -10.13 -15.83
C SER A 250 -4.61 -9.30 -16.42
N VAL A 251 -4.25 -8.28 -17.19
CA VAL A 251 -5.20 -7.43 -17.93
C VAL A 251 -5.71 -8.12 -19.20
N ALA A 252 -4.92 -9.03 -19.78
CA ALA A 252 -5.17 -9.62 -21.09
C ALA A 252 -6.10 -10.85 -21.09
N GLY A 253 -6.55 -11.32 -19.92
CA GLY A 253 -7.29 -12.57 -19.81
C GLY A 253 -8.53 -12.51 -18.92
N PRO A 254 -9.63 -13.22 -19.26
CA PRO A 254 -10.82 -13.35 -18.41
C PRO A 254 -10.61 -14.23 -17.17
N ARG A 255 -9.36 -14.61 -16.86
CA ARG A 255 -9.06 -15.51 -15.74
C ARG A 255 -8.34 -14.73 -14.67
N ASP A 256 -9.05 -14.47 -13.58
CA ASP A 256 -8.41 -14.60 -12.27
C ASP A 256 -7.79 -15.99 -12.30
N HIS A 257 -6.47 -16.12 -12.43
CA HIS A 257 -5.84 -17.42 -12.26
C HIS A 257 -6.14 -17.78 -10.81
N PRO A 258 -7.08 -18.73 -10.52
CA PRO A 258 -7.17 -19.19 -9.16
C PRO A 258 -5.80 -19.81 -8.90
N PHE A 259 -5.03 -19.21 -7.99
CA PHE A 259 -3.83 -19.86 -7.50
C PHE A 259 -4.24 -21.29 -7.16
N SER A 260 -3.54 -22.28 -7.71
CA SER A 260 -3.83 -23.67 -7.33
C SER A 260 -3.77 -23.71 -5.81
N VAL A 261 -4.92 -23.93 -5.19
CA VAL A 261 -5.10 -23.91 -3.73
C VAL A 261 -4.25 -25.02 -3.09
N ASP A 262 -3.74 -25.93 -3.91
CA ASP A 262 -3.01 -27.14 -3.57
C ASP A 262 -1.51 -26.92 -3.31
N GLY A 263 -0.99 -25.69 -3.45
CA GLY A 263 0.34 -25.35 -2.96
C GLY A 263 0.29 -25.24 -1.45
N GLU A 264 0.64 -26.33 -0.75
CA GLU A 264 0.78 -26.44 0.71
C GLU A 264 1.14 -25.10 1.35
N TRP A 265 0.20 -24.60 2.14
CA TRP A 265 0.44 -23.53 3.08
C TRP A 265 1.61 -23.99 3.97
N GLU A 266 2.80 -23.45 3.76
CA GLU A 266 3.93 -23.63 4.69
C GLU A 266 3.35 -23.50 6.10
N SER A 267 3.37 -24.60 6.85
CA SER A 267 2.70 -24.70 8.13
C SER A 267 3.22 -23.59 9.03
N GLU A 268 2.33 -22.91 9.74
CA GLU A 268 2.69 -21.77 10.59
C GLU A 268 3.74 -22.17 11.66
N ASP A 269 3.89 -23.47 11.92
CA ASP A 269 4.86 -24.10 12.81
C ASP A 269 6.33 -24.00 12.34
N GLU A 270 6.61 -23.82 11.05
CA GLU A 270 8.00 -23.58 10.60
C GLU A 270 8.51 -22.16 10.95
N MET A 271 7.61 -21.22 11.30
CA MET A 271 8.00 -19.86 11.70
C MET A 271 8.48 -19.76 13.15
N VAL A 272 7.94 -20.56 14.08
CA VAL A 272 8.21 -20.41 15.52
C VAL A 272 9.65 -20.78 15.88
N LYS A 273 10.33 -21.60 15.07
CA LYS A 273 11.72 -22.01 15.34
C LYS A 273 12.78 -20.99 14.94
N PHE A 274 12.44 -19.93 14.19
CA PHE A 274 13.45 -19.03 13.63
C PHE A 274 13.59 -17.69 14.36
N GLU A 275 12.57 -17.27 15.13
CA GLU A 275 12.64 -16.03 15.93
C GLU A 275 13.46 -16.16 17.23
N SER A 276 13.97 -17.36 17.55
CA SER A 276 14.80 -17.60 18.75
C SER A 276 16.29 -17.79 18.45
N HIS A 277 16.80 -17.29 17.32
CA HIS A 277 18.25 -17.23 17.13
C HIS A 277 18.75 -15.90 17.67
N ASP A 278 19.24 -15.97 18.91
CA ASP A 278 19.92 -14.93 19.68
C ASP A 278 21.10 -14.36 18.88
N ASP A 279 20.82 -13.41 18.00
CA ASP A 279 21.84 -12.48 17.52
C ASP A 279 21.68 -11.18 18.31
N ASP A 280 22.26 -11.18 19.52
CA ASP A 280 22.34 -10.07 20.49
C ASP A 280 23.01 -8.79 19.93
N THR A 281 23.31 -8.74 18.62
CA THR A 281 23.85 -7.56 17.94
C THR A 281 22.88 -6.88 16.96
N ALA A 282 21.69 -7.43 16.73
CA ALA A 282 20.66 -6.73 15.98
C ALA A 282 19.90 -5.75 16.92
N PRO A 283 19.96 -4.42 16.70
CA PRO A 283 19.15 -3.49 17.49
C PRO A 283 17.68 -3.87 17.35
N ASP A 284 16.98 -3.83 18.47
CA ASP A 284 15.63 -4.31 18.68
C ASP A 284 14.71 -3.96 17.49
N VAL A 285 14.29 -5.00 16.78
CA VAL A 285 13.39 -4.86 15.64
C VAL A 285 12.05 -4.29 16.11
N ALA A 286 11.69 -4.29 17.40
CA ALA A 286 10.52 -3.57 17.88
C ALA A 286 10.73 -2.03 17.94
N GLU A 287 11.90 -1.56 18.39
CA GLU A 287 12.21 -0.12 18.46
C GLU A 287 12.31 0.53 17.08
N LYS A 288 12.87 -0.18 16.09
CA LYS A 288 12.92 0.36 14.73
C LYS A 288 11.54 0.70 14.18
N TRP A 289 10.54 -0.16 14.41
CA TRP A 289 9.20 0.03 13.83
C TRP A 289 8.39 1.12 14.53
N ALA A 290 8.70 1.41 15.81
CA ALA A 290 8.11 2.54 16.53
C ALA A 290 8.69 3.89 16.07
N CYS A 291 10.01 3.97 15.85
CA CYS A 291 10.67 5.21 15.41
C CYS A 291 10.35 5.62 13.96
N TYR A 292 9.88 4.72 13.08
CA TYR A 292 9.72 5.03 11.65
C TYR A 292 8.48 5.84 11.28
N HIS A 293 7.52 6.02 12.20
CA HIS A 293 6.24 6.65 11.87
C HIS A 293 6.01 8.04 12.46
N ASP A 294 6.90 8.55 13.32
CA ASP A 294 6.78 9.92 13.85
C ASP A 294 7.12 11.00 12.81
N ASP A 295 7.87 10.64 11.77
CA ASP A 295 8.21 11.53 10.65
C ASP A 295 7.04 11.78 9.68
N TYR A 296 5.94 11.01 9.76
CA TYR A 296 4.84 11.08 8.79
C TYR A 296 3.61 11.87 9.28
N THR A 297 3.54 12.19 10.57
CA THR A 297 2.43 12.97 11.17
C THR A 297 2.81 14.42 11.50
N SER A 298 4.04 14.83 11.15
CA SER A 298 4.58 16.17 11.41
C SER A 298 4.65 17.01 10.13
N SER A 299 3.52 17.18 9.44
CA SER A 299 3.36 18.12 8.31
C SER A 299 1.91 18.48 8.09
#